data_AF-A0A8X6GX83-F1
#
_entry.id   AF-A0A8X6GX83-F1
#
_cell.length_a   1.000
_cell.length_b   1.000
_cell.length_c   1.000
_cell.angle_alpha   90.00
_cell.angle_beta   90.00
_cell.angle_gamma   90.00
#
_symmetry.space_group_name_H-M   'P 1'
#
loop_
_entity.id
_entity.type
_entity.pdbx_description
1 polymer ?
#
loop_
_entity_poly.entity_id
_entity_poly.type
_entity_poly.pdbx_seq_one_letter_code
_entity_poly.pdbx_strand_id
1 'polypeptide(L)'
;VPHVAVVCSVIGKFGSTSSFMAIYQQSSELYPTAVRSIGMGITGAVGCVAVVLAPYIVYLANYAKYIPFLIIGLVAVTASMSATLLPETLDEILPQTIQDGETFGKDQKYLMCKWKRTKHSNPSTEDEYPKGSSTVTERIEDL
;
A
#
# COMPACT_ATOMS: atom_id res chain seq x y z
N VAL A 1 13.56 -29.20 -14.36
CA VAL A 1 14.00 -28.35 -13.22
C VAL A 1 14.02 -26.83 -13.47
N PRO A 2 14.24 -26.26 -14.69
CA PRO A 2 14.23 -24.79 -14.84
C PRO A 2 12.83 -24.17 -14.73
N HIS A 3 11.77 -24.89 -15.13
CA HIS A 3 10.40 -24.37 -15.09
C HIS A 3 9.92 -24.01 -13.67
N VAL A 4 10.28 -24.80 -12.66
CA VAL A 4 9.85 -24.55 -11.26
C VAL A 4 10.48 -23.27 -10.71
N ALA A 5 11.76 -23.03 -11.00
CA ALA A 5 12.45 -21.81 -10.58
C ALA A 5 11.87 -20.56 -11.26
N VAL A 6 11.54 -20.65 -12.56
CA VAL A 6 10.92 -19.55 -13.31
C VAL A 6 9.53 -19.23 -12.76
N VAL A 7 8.68 -20.24 -12.55
CA VAL A 7 7.33 -20.04 -11.98
C VAL A 7 7.41 -19.40 -10.60
N CYS A 8 8.31 -19.89 -9.73
CA CYS A 8 8.53 -19.31 -8.39
C CYS A 8 9.00 -17.84 -8.47
N SER A 9 9.91 -17.54 -9.40
CA SER A 9 10.44 -16.18 -9.58
C SER A 9 9.38 -15.20 -10.09
N VAL A 10 8.51 -15.65 -11.00
CA VAL A 10 7.41 -14.84 -11.56
C VAL A 10 6.37 -14.54 -10.48
N ILE A 11 6.01 -15.53 -9.66
CA ILE A 11 5.07 -15.34 -8.55
C ILE A 11 5.64 -14.33 -7.54
N GLY A 12 6.91 -14.46 -7.17
CA GLY A 12 7.57 -13.53 -6.25
C GLY A 12 7.60 -12.10 -6.79
N LYS A 13 7.98 -11.92 -8.06
CA LYS A 13 8.00 -10.61 -8.70
C LYS A 13 6.61 -9.99 -8.82
N PHE A 14 5.60 -10.80 -9.18
CA PHE A 14 4.22 -10.36 -9.30
C PHE A 14 3.65 -9.88 -7.95
N GLY A 15 3.82 -10.68 -6.89
CA GLY A 15 3.36 -10.33 -5.54
C GLY A 15 4.01 -9.06 -5.01
N SER A 16 5.31 -8.88 -5.26
CA SER A 16 6.02 -7.65 -4.87
C SER A 16 5.44 -6.43 -5.59
N THR A 17 5.25 -6.48 -6.90
CA THR A 17 4.70 -5.36 -7.69
C THR A 17 3.28 -5.00 -7.27
N SER A 18 2.42 -6.00 -7.04
CA SER A 18 1.04 -5.77 -6.60
C SER A 18 0.98 -5.08 -5.23
N SER A 19 1.85 -5.48 -4.29
CA SER A 19 1.96 -4.86 -2.98
C SER A 19 2.38 -3.39 -3.09
N PHE A 20 3.36 -3.08 -3.95
CA PHE A 20 3.78 -1.69 -4.20
C PHE A 20 2.65 -0.83 -4.77
N MET A 21 1.85 -1.37 -5.70
CA MET A 21 0.71 -0.64 -6.26
C MET A 21 -0.35 -0.35 -5.20
N ALA A 22 -0.68 -1.31 -4.34
CA ALA A 22 -1.67 -1.14 -3.28
C ALA A 22 -1.26 -0.04 -2.28
N ILE A 23 0.00 -0.04 -1.82
CA ILE A 23 0.53 0.98 -0.91
C ILE A 23 0.49 2.37 -1.56
N TYR A 24 0.84 2.44 -2.85
CA TYR A 24 0.81 3.69 -3.60
C TYR A 24 -0.61 4.23 -3.73
N GLN A 25 -1.58 3.36 -4.02
CA GLN A 25 -3.00 3.73 -4.12
C GLN A 25 -3.56 4.21 -2.78
N GLN A 26 -3.32 3.46 -1.70
CA GLN A 26 -3.72 3.82 -0.34
C GLN A 26 -3.12 5.15 0.09
N SER A 27 -1.84 5.39 -0.20
CA SER A 27 -1.21 6.70 0.04
C SER A 27 -1.96 7.82 -0.67
N SER A 28 -2.41 7.55 -1.89
CA SER A 28 -3.12 8.50 -2.73
C SER A 28 -4.53 8.84 -2.20
N GLU A 29 -5.14 7.91 -1.48
CA GLU A 29 -6.46 8.08 -0.86
C GLU A 29 -6.35 8.76 0.49
N LEU A 30 -5.34 8.40 1.30
CA LEU A 30 -5.14 8.91 2.65
C LEU A 30 -4.59 10.34 2.71
N TYR A 31 -3.74 10.72 1.75
CA TYR A 31 -3.10 12.04 1.76
C TYR A 31 -3.97 13.10 1.05
N PRO A 32 -4.40 14.18 1.75
CA PRO A 32 -5.00 15.32 1.08
C PRO A 32 -3.99 15.92 0.08
N THR A 33 -4.50 16.53 -0.99
CA THR A 33 -3.68 17.04 -2.12
C THR A 33 -2.55 17.98 -1.69
N ALA A 34 -2.70 18.69 -0.56
CA ALA A 34 -1.67 19.56 0.00
C ALA A 34 -0.41 18.85 0.51
N VAL A 35 -0.51 17.59 0.99
CA VAL A 35 0.63 16.85 1.59
C VAL A 35 1.11 15.68 0.75
N ARG A 36 0.38 15.34 -0.33
CA ARG A 36 0.68 14.20 -1.21
C ARG A 36 2.11 14.24 -1.77
N SER A 37 2.58 15.39 -2.24
CA SER A 37 3.92 15.57 -2.81
C SER A 37 5.03 15.37 -1.77
N ILE A 38 4.81 15.86 -0.55
CA ILE A 38 5.76 15.73 0.56
C ILE A 38 5.86 14.26 1.01
N GLY A 39 4.72 13.57 1.15
CA GLY A 39 4.67 12.15 1.50
C GLY A 39 5.39 11.25 0.48
N MET A 40 5.18 11.52 -0.82
CA MET A 40 5.91 10.83 -1.89
C MET A 40 7.41 11.13 -1.85
N GLY A 41 7.81 12.37 -1.56
CA GLY A 41 9.23 12.76 -1.41
C GLY A 41 9.94 12.03 -0.26
N ILE A 42 9.28 11.91 0.90
CA ILE A 42 9.82 11.19 2.07
C ILE A 42 10.00 9.70 1.74
N THR A 43 9.01 9.08 1.10
CA THR A 43 9.09 7.68 0.67
C THR A 43 10.27 7.46 -0.29
N GLY A 44 10.51 8.40 -1.21
CA GLY A 44 11.68 8.39 -2.09
C GLY A 44 12.99 8.49 -1.32
N ALA A 45 13.09 9.39 -0.33
CA ALA A 45 14.28 9.53 0.51
C ALA A 45 14.58 8.26 1.32
N VAL A 46 13.55 7.62 1.89
CA VAL A 46 13.68 6.32 2.58
C VAL A 46 14.14 5.23 1.60
N GLY A 47 13.63 5.23 0.37
CA GLY A 47 14.10 4.35 -0.70
C GLY A 47 15.59 4.53 -1.00
N CYS A 48 16.08 5.77 -1.04
CA CYS A 48 17.51 6.05 -1.22
C CYS A 48 18.37 5.49 -0.08
N VAL A 49 17.92 5.61 1.18
CA VAL A 49 18.62 5.01 2.32
C VAL A 49 18.71 3.49 2.16
N ALA A 50 17.63 2.83 1.74
CA ALA A 50 17.63 1.40 1.46
C ALA A 50 18.62 1.00 0.35
N VAL A 51 18.75 1.82 -0.71
CA VAL A 51 19.71 1.61 -1.80
C VAL A 51 21.16 1.70 -1.29
N VAL A 52 21.47 2.66 -0.41
CA VAL A 52 22.82 2.79 0.19
C VAL A 52 23.13 1.63 1.13
N LEU A 53 22.12 1.12 1.85
CA LEU A 53 22.26 -0.04 2.73
C LEU A 53 22.42 -1.37 1.98
N ALA A 54 21.92 -1.48 0.75
CA ALA A 54 21.97 -2.72 -0.04
C ALA A 54 23.38 -3.32 -0.20
N PRO A 55 24.41 -2.60 -0.68
CA PRO A 55 25.77 -3.15 -0.76
C PRO A 55 26.37 -3.49 0.61
N TYR A 56 25.98 -2.78 1.68
CA TYR A 56 26.44 -3.08 3.04
C TYR A 56 25.90 -4.42 3.55
N ILE A 57 24.63 -4.71 3.28
CA ILE A 57 24.00 -5.99 3.62
C ILE A 57 24.64 -7.14 2.81
N VAL A 58 24.93 -6.93 1.53
CA VAL A 58 25.62 -7.91 0.68
C VAL A 58 27.05 -8.15 1.15
N TYR A 59 27.75 -7.10 1.60
CA TYR A 59 29.09 -7.23 2.16
C TYR A 59 29.10 -8.11 3.41
N LEU A 60 28.12 -7.94 4.30
CA LEU A 60 27.93 -8.79 5.49
C LEU A 60 27.61 -10.26 5.15
N ALA A 61 26.99 -10.51 3.99
CA ALA A 61 26.67 -11.85 3.52
C ALA A 61 27.90 -12.72 3.19
N ASN A 62 29.09 -12.12 3.06
CA ASN A 62 30.34 -12.86 2.84
C ASN A 62 30.70 -13.77 4.03
N TYR A 63 30.28 -13.42 5.25
CA TYR A 63 30.49 -14.24 6.43
C TYR A 63 29.50 -15.42 6.49
N ALA A 64 28.23 -15.18 6.15
CA ALA A 64 27.20 -16.20 6.10
C ALA A 64 26.05 -15.82 5.17
N LYS A 65 25.70 -16.73 4.25
CA LYS A 65 24.65 -16.53 3.22
C LYS A 65 23.24 -16.32 3.77
N TYR A 66 22.95 -16.75 5.02
CA TYR A 66 21.62 -16.63 5.63
C TYR A 66 21.36 -15.28 6.32
N ILE A 67 22.41 -14.54 6.68
CA ILE A 67 22.33 -13.23 7.34
C ILE A 67 21.47 -12.21 6.56
N PRO A 68 21.70 -11.97 5.25
CA PRO A 68 20.89 -10.98 4.51
C PRO A 68 19.41 -11.36 4.46
N PHE A 69 19.09 -12.66 4.37
CA PHE A 69 17.70 -13.13 4.37
C PHE A 69 17.01 -12.86 5.71
N LEU A 70 17.70 -13.06 6.84
CA LEU A 70 17.13 -12.76 8.15
C LEU A 70 16.88 -11.26 8.34
N ILE A 71 17.82 -10.40 7.91
CA ILE A 71 17.66 -8.94 8.02
C ILE A 71 16.45 -8.46 7.21
N ILE A 72 16.38 -8.84 5.93
CA ILE A 72 15.27 -8.45 5.07
C ILE A 72 13.95 -9.03 5.58
N GLY A 73 13.96 -10.27 6.05
CA GLY A 73 12.79 -10.92 6.65
C GLY A 73 12.29 -10.20 7.90
N LEU A 74 13.18 -9.83 8.83
CA LEU A 74 12.82 -9.08 10.04
C LEU A 74 12.24 -7.71 9.69
N VAL A 75 12.86 -6.97 8.77
CA VAL A 75 12.34 -5.69 8.30
C VAL A 75 10.96 -5.85 7.68
N ALA A 76 10.75 -6.87 6.83
CA ALA A 76 9.45 -7.16 6.23
C ALA A 76 8.38 -7.53 7.27
N VAL A 77 8.72 -8.31 8.30
CA VAL A 77 7.81 -8.64 9.40
C VAL A 77 7.44 -7.38 10.18
N THR A 78 8.40 -6.54 10.53
CA THR A 78 8.11 -5.27 11.23
C THR A 78 7.25 -4.34 10.38
N ALA A 79 7.52 -4.23 9.07
CA ALA A 79 6.72 -3.43 8.15
C ALA A 79 5.28 -3.96 8.02
N SER A 80 5.10 -5.27 7.90
CA SER A 80 3.79 -5.90 7.83
C SER A 80 3.03 -5.76 9.15
N MET A 81 3.71 -5.86 10.29
CA MET A 81 3.11 -5.66 11.61
C MET A 81 2.66 -4.20 11.77
N SER A 82 3.44 -3.24 11.30
CA SER A 82 3.04 -1.83 11.25
C SER A 82 1.87 -1.59 10.29
N ALA A 83 1.81 -2.28 9.15
CA ALA A 83 0.69 -2.17 8.22
C ALA A 83 -0.64 -2.65 8.86
N THR A 84 -0.58 -3.64 9.75
CA THR A 84 -1.78 -4.08 10.51
C THR A 84 -2.20 -3.13 11.63
N LEU A 85 -1.32 -2.22 12.06
CA LEU A 85 -1.66 -1.16 13.04
C LEU A 85 -2.41 0.01 12.40
N LEU A 86 -2.53 0.03 11.08
CA LEU A 86 -3.45 0.90 10.36
C LEU A 86 -4.80 0.16 10.32
N PRO A 87 -5.71 0.34 11.32
CA PRO A 87 -7.06 -0.17 11.20
C PRO A 87 -7.63 0.32 9.88
N GLU A 88 -8.23 -0.60 9.11
CA GLU A 88 -8.68 -0.29 7.77
C GLU A 88 -9.48 1.01 7.77
N THR A 89 -9.02 1.98 6.99
CA THR A 89 -9.66 3.26 6.69
C THR A 89 -10.92 3.08 5.84
N LEU A 90 -11.69 2.03 6.12
CA LEU A 90 -12.94 1.71 5.47
C LEU A 90 -14.03 2.22 6.41
N ASP A 91 -14.81 3.20 5.94
CA ASP A 91 -16.03 3.78 6.56
C ASP A 91 -15.97 5.15 7.27
N GLU A 92 -14.96 6.01 7.04
CA GLU A 92 -15.03 7.42 7.48
C GLU A 92 -14.74 8.42 6.35
N ILE A 93 -15.60 9.45 6.26
CA ILE A 93 -15.47 10.55 5.30
C ILE A 93 -14.16 11.28 5.59
N LEU A 94 -13.27 11.33 4.60
CA LEU A 94 -11.95 11.92 4.79
C LEU A 94 -12.06 13.39 5.24
N PRO A 95 -11.51 13.75 6.41
CA PRO A 95 -11.50 15.13 6.89
C PRO A 95 -10.80 16.02 5.86
N GLN A 96 -11.52 17.00 5.31
CA GLN A 96 -10.97 17.92 4.29
C GLN A 96 -9.96 18.94 4.87
N THR A 97 -9.71 18.94 6.18
CA THR A 97 -8.84 19.90 6.88
C THR A 97 -7.98 19.23 7.96
N ILE A 98 -6.74 19.73 8.14
CA ILE A 98 -5.77 19.24 9.13
C ILE A 98 -6.33 19.26 10.56
N GLN A 99 -7.22 20.22 10.85
CA GLN A 99 -7.83 20.43 12.16
C GLN A 99 -8.82 19.33 12.56
N ASP A 100 -9.40 18.63 11.58
CA ASP A 100 -10.36 17.54 11.80
C ASP A 100 -9.62 16.18 11.97
N GLY A 101 -8.38 16.07 11.45
CA GLY A 101 -7.47 14.96 11.72
C GLY A 101 -6.99 14.89 13.19
N GLU A 102 -6.92 16.01 13.92
CA GLU A 102 -6.53 16.02 15.34
C GLU A 102 -7.58 15.40 16.28
N THR A 103 -8.85 15.34 15.86
CA THR A 103 -9.94 14.76 16.66
C THR A 103 -10.08 13.25 16.40
N PHE A 104 -9.70 12.80 15.21
CA PHE A 104 -9.82 11.42 14.71
C PHE A 104 -8.93 10.40 15.44
N GLY A 105 -7.86 10.85 16.10
CA GLY A 105 -6.88 9.97 16.76
C GLY A 105 -7.19 9.57 18.21
N LYS A 106 -8.26 10.09 18.83
CA LYS A 106 -8.49 9.94 20.28
C LYS A 106 -9.10 8.61 20.74
N ASP A 107 -9.71 7.82 19.83
CA ASP A 107 -10.48 6.61 20.19
C ASP A 107 -10.00 5.31 19.52
N GLN A 108 -8.83 5.30 18.88
CA GLN A 108 -8.37 4.14 18.10
C GLN A 108 -7.57 3.14 18.96
N LYS A 109 -8.21 2.00 19.32
CA LYS A 109 -7.53 0.83 19.89
C LYS A 109 -6.70 0.12 18.82
N TYR A 110 -5.39 0.33 18.84
CA TYR A 110 -4.36 -0.16 17.90
C TYR A 110 -4.14 -1.69 17.86
N LEU A 111 -5.04 -2.52 18.38
CA LEU A 111 -4.87 -3.98 18.51
C LEU A 111 -6.18 -4.75 18.29
N MET A 112 -6.74 -4.72 17.09
CA MET A 112 -7.73 -5.72 16.67
C MET A 112 -7.24 -6.50 15.45
N CYS A 113 -6.34 -7.45 15.70
CA CYS A 113 -6.18 -8.58 14.78
C CYS A 113 -7.44 -9.46 14.82
N LYS A 114 -8.50 -9.06 14.12
CA LYS A 114 -9.45 -10.04 13.58
C LYS A 114 -8.91 -10.45 12.22
N TRP A 115 -8.10 -11.50 12.22
CA TRP A 115 -7.80 -12.31 11.03
C TRP A 115 -9.12 -12.92 10.53
N LYS A 116 -9.89 -12.15 9.76
CA LYS A 116 -11.06 -12.67 9.05
C LYS A 116 -10.53 -13.33 7.79
N ARG A 117 -10.64 -14.65 7.71
CA ARG A 117 -10.41 -15.43 6.48
C ARG A 117 -11.23 -14.81 5.34
N THR A 118 -10.56 -14.12 4.41
CA THR A 118 -11.15 -13.86 3.10
C THR A 118 -11.35 -15.20 2.41
N LYS A 119 -12.62 -15.63 2.31
CA LYS A 119 -12.97 -16.74 1.43
C LYS A 119 -12.62 -16.31 0.01
N HIS A 120 -11.81 -17.14 -0.63
CA HIS A 120 -11.58 -17.19 -2.07
C HIS A 120 -12.93 -17.10 -2.82
N SER A 121 -13.22 -15.95 -3.45
CA SER A 121 -14.23 -15.85 -4.50
C SER A 121 -13.51 -15.72 -5.85
N ASN A 122 -13.79 -16.71 -6.69
CA ASN A 122 -13.24 -16.94 -8.01
C ASN A 122 -13.81 -15.91 -9.04
N PRO A 123 -13.42 -15.96 -10.32
CA PRO A 123 -13.01 -14.84 -11.16
C PRO A 123 -14.16 -14.02 -11.77
N SER A 124 -13.78 -12.81 -12.19
CA SER A 124 -14.43 -11.95 -13.20
C SER A 124 -15.54 -12.59 -14.04
N THR A 125 -16.77 -12.11 -13.90
CA THR A 125 -17.72 -11.97 -15.01
C THR A 125 -18.81 -10.98 -14.63
N GLU A 126 -18.97 -9.98 -15.50
CA GLU A 126 -20.19 -9.22 -15.83
C GLU A 126 -21.10 -8.78 -14.68
N ASP A 127 -21.21 -7.46 -14.46
CA ASP A 127 -22.48 -6.79 -14.13
C ASP A 127 -22.36 -5.29 -14.48
N GLU A 128 -22.76 -4.97 -15.71
CA GLU A 128 -23.78 -3.95 -15.96
C GLU A 128 -23.52 -2.50 -15.46
N TYR A 129 -22.84 -1.70 -16.28
CA TYR A 129 -23.11 -0.26 -16.35
C TYR A 129 -24.33 -0.07 -17.27
N PRO A 130 -25.49 0.39 -16.79
CA PRO A 130 -25.81 1.79 -17.05
C PRO A 130 -26.79 2.48 -16.07
N LYS A 131 -26.72 3.83 -16.10
CA LYS A 131 -27.82 4.83 -16.14
C LYS A 131 -27.63 5.93 -15.09
N GLY A 132 -27.52 7.18 -15.56
CA GLY A 132 -27.93 8.34 -14.78
C GLY A 132 -26.99 9.54 -14.73
N SER A 133 -26.36 9.92 -15.84
CA SER A 133 -25.81 11.27 -16.00
C SER A 133 -26.62 12.02 -17.05
N SER A 134 -27.76 12.57 -16.65
CA SER A 134 -28.51 13.56 -17.41
C SER A 134 -29.08 14.56 -16.42
N THR A 135 -28.41 15.72 -16.28
CA THR A 135 -28.96 17.05 -15.92
C THR A 135 -27.87 17.96 -15.34
N VAL A 136 -26.83 18.28 -16.11
CA VAL A 136 -26.06 19.52 -15.89
C VAL A 136 -25.67 20.05 -17.26
N THR A 137 -26.02 21.32 -17.49
CA THR A 137 -25.49 22.21 -18.55
C THR A 137 -25.96 22.03 -19.99
N GLU A 138 -27.27 21.84 -20.19
CA GLU A 138 -28.02 22.36 -21.36
C GLU A 138 -28.33 23.87 -21.19
N ARG A 139 -27.43 24.62 -20.53
CA ARG A 139 -27.68 25.98 -19.99
C ARG A 139 -26.52 26.95 -20.23
N ILE A 140 -25.67 26.70 -21.23
CA ILE A 140 -24.53 27.57 -21.60
C ILE A 140 -24.47 27.87 -23.11
N GLU A 141 -25.47 27.47 -23.91
CA GLU A 141 -25.52 27.85 -25.36
C GLU A 141 -26.54 28.94 -25.71
N ASP A 142 -27.24 29.53 -24.71
CA ASP A 142 -28.24 30.59 -24.93
C ASP A 142 -27.97 31.89 -24.12
N LEU A 143 -26.70 32.29 -23.95
CA LEU A 143 -26.36 33.65 -23.50
C LEU A 143 -25.11 34.22 -24.18
#